data_AF-A0A7X5WVH4-F1
#
_entry.id   AF-A0A7X5WVH4-F1
#
_cell.length_a   1.000
_cell.length_b   1.000
_cell.length_c   1.000
_cell.angle_alpha   90.00
_cell.angle_beta   90.00
_cell.angle_gamma   90.00
#
_symmetry.space_group_name_H-M   'P 1'
#
loop_
_entity.id
_entity.type
_entity.pdbx_description
1 polymer ?
#
loop_
_entity_poly.entity_id
_entity_poly.type
_entity_poly.pdbx_seq_one_letter_code
_entity_poly.pdbx_strand_id
1 'polypeptide(L)'
;MQLRWHTDEPAFGDLLLLDRDPADDLIDLRSVRLHRLGRVRAQMADHGVDACLLFDPVNIRYTTDSRNMQVFTARNPARYLFVPLDGPVILYEFTGCEHLSAGLETIDDIRPAITASFVAAGNGISGRERLWAREMAAVVRQHCGADATVGIERVNAGAAAALAGEGFRIVDAQQPVERARAVKSDEELKCIRSSLRATERAVARLRDALTPGLTEQQLWSVLHQAIIAQGGDYVETRLLNSGERTNPWFQETSHRVIEPNELVALDTDVVGCFGYYADFSRTFHAGPGAPTPHQRELYAVAHEQIHHNMSVIEPGLTFREYSERAWDIPQEYEANRYYLSAHGVGMTGEYPYLYHRRDYAHAGYDGVIEPNMTICVESFIGHEAGGEGVKLEQHCLVTDTGLEVLSQFPFEPSLLPGTSPSRADLRVVAPAPRAPSPNDSAAHVVTVDLREARGRERDVRVAVASGATAIELVVTGADWSDQQASKIALRRMADPARDERVPVTVTVDVTSLDDVALVVVGHLARQLRLTAVRLVGAADDHARALVGEGADSQVEVILSG
;
A
#
# COMPACT_ATOMS: atom_id res chain seq x y z
N MET A 1 -30.75 -5.44 -7.90
CA MET A 1 -30.14 -4.98 -6.65
C MET A 1 -28.73 -5.58 -6.62
N GLN A 2 -27.71 -4.83 -7.07
CA GLN A 2 -26.32 -5.29 -7.11
C GLN A 2 -25.81 -5.38 -5.68
N LEU A 3 -25.52 -6.59 -5.21
CA LEU A 3 -24.88 -6.83 -3.91
C LEU A 3 -23.39 -6.50 -4.06
N ARG A 4 -22.92 -5.50 -3.30
CA ARG A 4 -21.49 -5.21 -3.13
C ARG A 4 -20.97 -6.12 -2.03
N TRP A 5 -20.08 -7.06 -2.37
CA TRP A 5 -19.63 -8.11 -1.45
C TRP A 5 -18.63 -7.63 -0.39
N HIS A 6 -18.07 -6.43 -0.57
CA HIS A 6 -17.03 -5.86 0.31
C HIS A 6 -17.56 -4.82 1.31
N THR A 7 -18.87 -4.51 1.33
CA THR A 7 -19.40 -3.39 2.15
C THR A 7 -19.72 -3.73 3.61
N ASP A 8 -19.60 -5.00 4.02
CA ASP A 8 -20.01 -5.44 5.37
C ASP A 8 -18.82 -5.79 6.29
N GLU A 9 -17.63 -5.21 6.11
CA GLU A 9 -16.54 -5.29 7.10
C GLU A 9 -16.41 -3.97 7.89
N PRO A 10 -16.16 -4.01 9.21
CA PRO A 10 -16.04 -2.80 10.01
C PRO A 10 -14.76 -2.03 9.62
N ALA A 11 -15.00 -0.82 9.08
CA ALA A 11 -14.12 0.33 8.99
C ALA A 11 -12.88 0.27 8.05
N PHE A 12 -13.14 0.35 6.74
CA PHE A 12 -12.23 1.08 5.81
C PHE A 12 -12.55 2.59 5.76
N GLY A 13 -13.52 3.05 6.57
CA GLY A 13 -13.85 4.47 6.73
C GLY A 13 -12.67 5.33 7.17
N ASP A 14 -11.64 4.73 7.78
CA ASP A 14 -10.42 5.43 8.18
C ASP A 14 -9.49 5.74 6.99
N LEU A 15 -9.63 5.07 5.84
CA LEU A 15 -8.95 5.50 4.60
C LEU A 15 -9.59 6.77 4.00
N LEU A 16 -10.84 7.10 4.41
CA LEU A 16 -11.51 8.36 4.09
C LEU A 16 -11.21 9.46 5.11
N LEU A 17 -10.54 9.16 6.24
CA LEU A 17 -10.06 10.16 7.21
C LEU A 17 -8.67 10.72 6.85
N LEU A 18 -8.12 10.31 5.71
CA LEU A 18 -7.02 11.01 5.04
C LEU A 18 -7.58 11.95 3.98
N ASP A 19 -8.51 12.81 4.40
CA ASP A 19 -8.94 14.02 3.68
C ASP A 19 -7.82 15.08 3.72
N ARG A 20 -6.58 14.61 3.55
CA ARG A 20 -5.41 15.42 3.31
C ARG A 20 -5.17 15.42 1.81
N ASP A 21 -5.22 16.61 1.23
CA ASP A 21 -4.67 16.85 -0.09
C ASP A 21 -3.21 16.30 -0.06
N PRO A 22 -2.68 15.63 -1.09
CA PRO A 22 -1.23 15.39 -1.19
C PRO A 22 -0.38 16.66 -1.06
N ALA A 23 -1.00 17.86 -1.07
CA ALA A 23 -0.44 19.15 -0.68
C ALA A 23 -0.45 19.49 0.84
N ASP A 24 -1.04 18.66 1.70
CA ASP A 24 -1.08 18.87 3.17
C ASP A 24 0.19 18.43 3.91
N ASP A 25 1.12 17.80 3.19
CA ASP A 25 2.53 17.84 3.56
C ASP A 25 3.14 19.05 2.85
N LEU A 26 3.73 19.97 3.62
CA LEU A 26 4.58 21.06 3.12
C LEU A 26 5.83 20.45 2.44
N ILE A 27 5.65 19.81 1.27
CA ILE A 27 6.73 19.22 0.49
C ILE A 27 7.52 20.37 -0.12
N ASP A 28 8.76 20.54 0.30
CA ASP A 28 9.67 21.49 -0.34
C ASP A 28 10.21 20.87 -1.63
N LEU A 29 9.45 21.00 -2.72
CA LEU A 29 9.84 20.48 -4.04
C LEU A 29 11.16 21.08 -4.54
N ARG A 30 11.53 22.29 -4.09
CA ARG A 30 12.84 22.86 -4.43
C ARG A 30 13.95 22.13 -3.71
N SER A 31 13.76 21.80 -2.43
CA SER A 31 14.67 20.95 -1.68
C SER A 31 14.82 19.57 -2.33
N VAL A 32 13.72 18.94 -2.74
CA VAL A 32 13.72 17.67 -3.47
C VAL A 32 14.59 17.75 -4.73
N ARG A 33 14.32 18.75 -5.59
CA ARG A 33 15.05 18.94 -6.85
C ARG A 33 16.55 19.14 -6.66
N LEU A 34 16.91 20.03 -5.75
CA LEU A 34 18.33 20.34 -5.47
C LEU A 34 19.05 19.16 -4.84
N HIS A 35 18.38 18.40 -3.96
CA HIS A 35 18.94 17.18 -3.38
C HIS A 35 19.27 16.17 -4.48
N ARG A 36 18.30 15.84 -5.35
CA ARG A 36 18.48 14.84 -6.41
C ARG A 36 19.59 15.21 -7.38
N LEU A 37 19.62 16.46 -7.89
CA LEU A 37 20.71 16.93 -8.75
C LEU A 37 22.07 16.84 -8.04
N GLY A 38 22.12 17.25 -6.78
CA GLY A 38 23.33 17.13 -5.95
C GLY A 38 23.80 15.68 -5.78
N ARG A 39 22.86 14.75 -5.56
CA ARG A 39 23.15 13.31 -5.44
C ARG A 39 23.68 12.71 -6.73
N VAL A 40 23.08 13.06 -7.88
CA VAL A 40 23.59 12.63 -9.20
C VAL A 40 25.03 13.09 -9.39
N ARG A 41 25.34 14.37 -9.12
CA ARG A 41 26.71 14.91 -9.24
C ARG A 41 27.69 14.25 -8.26
N ALA A 42 27.26 14.00 -7.03
CA ALA A 42 28.09 13.31 -6.04
C ALA A 42 28.44 11.89 -6.51
N GLN A 43 27.45 11.13 -6.98
CA GLN A 43 27.70 9.77 -7.49
C GLN A 43 28.49 9.74 -8.78
N MET A 44 28.32 10.73 -9.67
CA MET A 44 29.19 10.91 -10.82
C MET A 44 30.64 11.11 -10.40
N ALA A 45 30.90 11.94 -9.39
CA ALA A 45 32.25 12.19 -8.88
C ALA A 45 32.87 10.92 -8.29
N ASP A 46 32.10 10.19 -7.47
CA ASP A 46 32.53 8.94 -6.86
C ASP A 46 32.91 7.86 -7.89
N HIS A 47 32.31 7.90 -9.08
CA HIS A 47 32.54 6.94 -10.16
C HIS A 47 33.44 7.48 -11.30
N GLY A 48 34.01 8.69 -11.13
CA GLY A 48 34.89 9.30 -12.14
C GLY A 48 34.21 9.56 -13.49
N VAL A 49 32.97 10.08 -13.45
CA VAL A 49 32.17 10.48 -14.61
C VAL A 49 32.07 12.00 -14.65
N ASP A 50 32.58 12.64 -15.70
CA ASP A 50 32.67 14.10 -15.80
C ASP A 50 31.37 14.75 -16.32
N ALA A 51 30.61 13.99 -17.11
CA ALA A 51 29.29 14.38 -17.60
C ALA A 51 28.38 13.17 -17.82
N CYS A 52 27.09 13.34 -17.57
CA CYS A 52 26.05 12.39 -17.96
C CYS A 52 25.17 12.96 -19.08
N LEU A 53 24.86 12.13 -20.07
CA LEU A 53 23.84 12.34 -21.08
C LEU A 53 22.68 11.38 -20.80
N LEU A 54 21.60 11.91 -20.22
CA LEU A 54 20.45 11.12 -19.77
C LEU A 54 19.32 11.20 -20.81
N PHE A 55 18.77 10.05 -21.18
CA PHE A 55 17.70 9.93 -22.19
C PHE A 55 16.44 9.30 -21.62
N ASP A 56 16.57 8.53 -20.54
CA ASP A 56 15.44 7.95 -19.84
C ASP A 56 14.61 9.07 -19.20
N PRO A 57 13.31 9.17 -19.52
CA PRO A 57 12.46 10.20 -18.95
C PRO A 57 12.34 10.12 -17.43
N VAL A 58 12.55 8.96 -16.81
CA VAL A 58 12.60 8.82 -15.35
C VAL A 58 13.87 9.47 -14.81
N ASN A 59 15.03 9.28 -15.43
CA ASN A 59 16.28 9.87 -14.96
C ASN A 59 16.36 11.38 -15.24
N ILE A 60 15.78 11.85 -16.33
CA ILE A 60 15.57 13.29 -16.58
C ILE A 60 14.67 13.88 -15.48
N ARG A 61 13.56 13.19 -15.16
CA ARG A 61 12.62 13.62 -14.13
C ARG A 61 13.24 13.58 -12.74
N TYR A 62 14.00 12.56 -12.39
CA TYR A 62 14.71 12.50 -11.10
C TYR A 62 15.68 13.68 -10.99
N THR A 63 16.51 13.88 -12.00
CA THR A 63 17.58 14.90 -11.95
C THR A 63 17.06 16.34 -11.95
N THR A 64 15.92 16.61 -12.58
CA THR A 64 15.44 17.99 -12.81
C THR A 64 14.00 18.27 -12.43
N ASP A 65 13.22 17.25 -12.09
CA ASP A 65 11.76 17.29 -11.96
C ASP A 65 11.00 17.73 -13.24
N SER A 66 11.70 17.78 -14.38
CA SER A 66 11.07 18.07 -15.66
C SER A 66 10.31 16.87 -16.23
N ARG A 67 9.02 17.08 -16.53
CA ARG A 67 8.09 16.08 -17.08
C ARG A 67 7.65 16.47 -18.49
N ASN A 68 7.84 15.59 -19.47
CA ASN A 68 7.28 15.79 -20.82
C ASN A 68 7.02 14.46 -21.52
N MET A 69 5.74 14.17 -21.76
CA MET A 69 5.25 12.99 -22.49
C MET A 69 5.96 11.68 -22.09
N GLN A 70 6.09 11.41 -20.78
CA GLN A 70 6.97 10.36 -20.23
C GLN A 70 6.90 9.01 -20.98
N VAL A 71 5.70 8.51 -21.27
CA VAL A 71 5.51 7.24 -22.00
C VAL A 71 6.01 7.33 -23.46
N PHE A 72 5.78 8.46 -24.13
CA PHE A 72 6.24 8.67 -25.51
C PHE A 72 7.76 8.80 -25.56
N THR A 73 8.35 9.56 -24.63
CA THR A 73 9.79 9.84 -24.59
C THR A 73 10.61 8.65 -24.08
N ALA A 74 10.00 7.72 -23.33
CA ALA A 74 10.61 6.45 -22.97
C ALA A 74 10.97 5.58 -24.20
N ARG A 75 10.17 5.67 -25.27
CA ARG A 75 10.42 4.93 -26.53
C ARG A 75 11.15 5.77 -27.58
N ASN A 76 11.04 7.08 -27.50
CA ASN A 76 11.55 8.01 -28.50
C ASN A 76 12.58 8.94 -27.84
N PRO A 77 13.88 8.86 -28.19
CA PRO A 77 14.93 9.73 -27.65
C PRO A 77 14.82 11.15 -28.25
N ALA A 78 13.70 11.79 -27.95
CA ALA A 78 13.26 13.07 -28.50
C ALA A 78 13.50 14.23 -27.51
N ARG A 79 14.02 13.92 -26.33
CA ARG A 79 14.56 14.84 -25.34
C ARG A 79 15.71 14.16 -24.59
N TYR A 80 16.65 14.92 -24.08
CA TYR A 80 17.78 14.42 -23.30
C TYR A 80 18.39 15.52 -22.44
N LEU A 81 19.10 15.13 -21.38
CA LEU A 81 19.68 16.05 -20.41
C LEU A 81 21.20 15.92 -20.41
N PHE A 82 21.90 17.03 -20.52
CA PHE A 82 23.33 17.13 -20.25
C PHE A 82 23.55 17.62 -18.82
N VAL A 83 24.24 16.79 -18.02
CA VAL A 83 24.56 17.07 -16.62
C VAL A 83 26.07 16.98 -16.45
N PRO A 84 26.79 18.09 -16.30
CA PRO A 84 28.22 18.06 -15.94
C PRO A 84 28.39 17.91 -14.42
N LEU A 85 29.57 17.42 -13.99
CA LEU A 85 29.98 17.44 -12.57
C LEU A 85 29.86 18.83 -11.96
N ASP A 86 30.37 19.83 -12.70
CA ASP A 86 30.30 21.24 -12.36
C ASP A 86 29.95 22.05 -13.62
N GLY A 87 29.15 23.10 -13.45
CA GLY A 87 28.65 23.93 -14.56
C GLY A 87 27.16 23.75 -14.89
N PRO A 88 26.72 24.20 -16.08
CA PRO A 88 25.30 24.33 -16.38
C PRO A 88 24.66 23.00 -16.75
N VAL A 89 23.47 22.75 -16.20
CA VAL A 89 22.58 21.67 -16.62
C VAL A 89 21.79 22.14 -17.84
N ILE A 90 21.86 21.39 -18.94
CA ILE A 90 21.25 21.77 -20.21
C ILE A 90 20.23 20.71 -20.61
N LEU A 91 18.96 21.11 -20.67
CA LEU A 91 17.89 20.24 -21.15
C LEU A 91 17.69 20.46 -22.65
N TYR A 92 17.81 19.39 -23.42
CA TYR A 92 17.42 19.35 -24.83
C TYR A 92 16.00 18.83 -24.91
N GLU A 93 15.06 19.73 -25.15
CA GLU A 93 13.63 19.47 -25.09
C GLU A 93 13.03 19.18 -26.47
N PHE A 94 11.91 18.46 -26.49
CA PHE A 94 11.11 18.29 -27.69
C PHE A 94 10.79 19.64 -28.32
N THR A 95 11.00 19.79 -29.62
CA THR A 95 10.86 21.07 -30.32
C THR A 95 9.48 21.70 -30.09
N GLY A 96 9.45 22.92 -29.57
CA GLY A 96 8.22 23.67 -29.24
C GLY A 96 7.70 23.45 -27.81
N CYS A 97 8.34 22.58 -27.02
CA CYS A 97 7.97 22.26 -25.64
C CYS A 97 8.90 22.89 -24.59
N GLU A 98 9.80 23.79 -24.97
CA GLU A 98 10.80 24.40 -24.08
C GLU A 98 10.16 25.09 -22.86
N HIS A 99 8.94 25.62 -23.04
CA HIS A 99 8.14 26.27 -22.00
C HIS A 99 7.74 25.35 -20.84
N LEU A 100 7.75 24.02 -21.01
CA LEU A 100 7.30 23.07 -19.97
C LEU A 100 8.26 22.99 -18.78
N SER A 101 9.53 23.31 -19.00
CA SER A 101 10.59 23.21 -17.98
C SER A 101 11.16 24.57 -17.59
N ALA A 102 10.61 25.65 -18.15
CA ALA A 102 11.10 27.00 -17.93
C ALA A 102 10.93 27.40 -16.46
N GLY A 103 12.02 27.87 -15.85
CA GLY A 103 12.03 28.34 -14.46
C GLY A 103 12.33 27.27 -13.40
N LEU A 104 12.58 26.01 -13.80
CA LEU A 104 13.12 24.99 -12.88
C LEU A 104 14.56 25.34 -12.52
N GLU A 105 14.83 25.50 -11.23
CA GLU A 105 16.13 25.90 -10.67
C GLU A 105 17.27 24.90 -10.90
N THR A 106 16.93 23.68 -11.33
CA THR A 106 17.88 22.63 -11.70
C THR A 106 18.27 22.65 -13.18
N ILE A 107 17.73 23.58 -13.98
CA ILE A 107 17.99 23.67 -15.42
C ILE A 107 18.45 25.09 -15.74
N ASP A 108 19.69 25.21 -16.20
CA ASP A 108 20.30 26.50 -16.53
C ASP A 108 20.00 26.95 -17.96
N ASP A 109 19.79 25.99 -18.88
CA ASP A 109 19.52 26.25 -20.29
C ASP A 109 18.58 25.19 -20.90
N ILE A 110 17.70 25.62 -21.80
CA ILE A 110 16.76 24.75 -22.51
C ILE A 110 16.93 24.97 -24.02
N ARG A 111 17.24 23.89 -24.73
CA ARG A 111 17.54 23.90 -26.17
C ARG A 111 16.61 22.94 -26.92
N PRO A 112 16.35 23.16 -28.22
CA PRO A 112 15.63 22.18 -29.01
C PRO A 112 16.48 20.91 -29.21
N ALA A 113 15.87 19.74 -29.02
CA ALA A 113 16.53 18.45 -29.18
C ALA A 113 16.75 18.08 -30.65
N ILE A 114 17.96 17.62 -30.95
CA ILE A 114 18.21 16.86 -32.18
C ILE A 114 17.71 15.43 -31.97
N THR A 115 16.55 15.11 -32.56
CA THR A 115 16.00 13.75 -32.50
C THR A 115 16.74 12.83 -33.48
N ALA A 116 17.68 12.04 -32.96
CA ALA A 116 18.48 11.10 -33.74
C ALA A 116 17.83 9.71 -33.81
N SER A 117 16.59 9.60 -34.29
CA SER A 117 15.85 8.34 -34.44
C SER A 117 15.52 8.01 -35.89
N PHE A 118 15.28 6.73 -36.20
CA PHE A 118 14.88 6.32 -37.55
C PHE A 118 13.54 6.92 -37.95
N VAL A 119 12.60 7.04 -37.00
CA VAL A 119 11.29 7.67 -37.23
C VAL A 119 11.44 9.13 -37.70
N ALA A 120 12.40 9.87 -37.13
CA ALA A 120 12.62 11.27 -37.46
C ALA A 120 13.54 11.49 -38.69
N ALA A 121 14.47 10.58 -38.96
CA ALA A 121 15.54 10.79 -39.95
C ALA A 121 15.53 9.81 -41.13
N GLY A 122 14.76 8.72 -41.07
CA GLY A 122 14.73 7.65 -42.07
C GLY A 122 16.13 7.16 -42.44
N ASN A 123 16.37 6.98 -43.73
CA ASN A 123 17.68 6.57 -44.27
C ASN A 123 18.81 7.58 -44.01
N GLY A 124 18.48 8.80 -43.55
CA GLY A 124 19.44 9.82 -43.13
C GLY A 124 19.92 9.70 -41.68
N ILE A 125 19.50 8.66 -40.94
CA ILE A 125 19.76 8.52 -39.49
C ILE A 125 21.25 8.66 -39.14
N SER A 126 22.15 8.02 -39.88
CA SER A 126 23.59 8.09 -39.57
C SER A 126 24.16 9.51 -39.71
N GLY A 127 23.59 10.32 -40.61
CA GLY A 127 23.94 11.75 -40.71
C GLY A 127 23.46 12.54 -39.50
N ARG A 128 22.26 12.22 -38.99
CA ARG A 128 21.65 12.83 -37.81
C ARG A 128 22.39 12.46 -36.52
N GLU A 129 22.78 11.20 -36.36
CA GLU A 129 23.58 10.71 -35.23
C GLU A 129 24.95 11.38 -35.17
N ARG A 130 25.65 11.50 -36.31
CA ARG A 130 26.92 12.23 -36.39
C ARG A 130 26.77 13.73 -36.11
N LEU A 131 25.65 14.34 -36.51
CA LEU A 131 25.36 15.73 -36.19
C LEU A 131 25.17 15.90 -34.68
N TRP A 132 24.30 15.08 -34.09
CA TRP A 132 24.05 15.07 -32.65
C TRP A 132 25.37 14.89 -31.87
N ALA A 133 26.18 13.89 -32.24
CA ALA A 133 27.44 13.60 -31.57
C ALA A 133 28.42 14.79 -31.64
N ARG A 134 28.57 15.45 -32.79
CA ARG A 134 29.42 16.64 -32.91
C ARG A 134 28.96 17.80 -32.03
N GLU A 135 27.64 18.04 -31.97
CA GLU A 135 27.10 19.11 -31.14
C GLU A 135 27.24 18.81 -29.66
N MET A 136 26.94 17.58 -29.22
CA MET A 136 27.17 17.18 -27.84
C MET A 136 28.66 17.22 -27.48
N ALA A 137 29.54 16.76 -28.37
CA ALA A 137 30.98 16.84 -28.16
C ALA A 137 31.47 18.27 -27.97
N ALA A 138 30.91 19.24 -28.71
CA ALA A 138 31.24 20.65 -28.50
C ALA A 138 30.82 21.13 -27.10
N VAL A 139 29.63 20.74 -26.63
CA VAL A 139 29.15 21.05 -25.27
C VAL A 139 30.01 20.39 -24.20
N VAL A 140 30.34 19.10 -24.34
CA VAL A 140 31.22 18.40 -23.40
C VAL A 140 32.60 19.06 -23.36
N ARG A 141 33.22 19.36 -24.52
CA ARG A 141 34.55 20.03 -24.55
C ARG A 141 34.51 21.40 -23.88
N GLN A 142 33.41 22.15 -24.07
CA GLN A 142 33.24 23.47 -23.50
C GLN A 142 33.14 23.44 -21.96
N HIS A 143 32.43 22.47 -21.40
CA HIS A 143 32.10 22.44 -19.96
C HIS A 143 32.94 21.46 -19.14
N CYS A 144 33.44 20.38 -19.74
CA CYS A 144 34.13 19.28 -19.05
C CYS A 144 35.57 19.05 -19.58
N GLY A 145 35.94 19.66 -20.72
CA GLY A 145 37.24 19.48 -21.35
C GLY A 145 37.30 18.35 -22.38
N ALA A 146 38.44 18.24 -23.07
CA ALA A 146 38.61 17.32 -24.20
C ALA A 146 38.79 15.85 -23.79
N ASP A 147 39.29 15.60 -22.57
CA ASP A 147 39.62 14.27 -22.05
C ASP A 147 38.52 13.72 -21.10
N ALA A 148 37.33 14.32 -21.13
CA ALA A 148 36.22 13.98 -20.24
C ALA A 148 35.76 12.52 -20.40
N THR A 149 35.44 11.89 -19.28
CA THR A 149 34.64 10.67 -19.22
C THR A 149 33.16 11.03 -19.30
N VAL A 150 32.46 10.51 -20.31
CA VAL A 150 31.04 10.78 -20.54
C VAL A 150 30.22 9.53 -20.29
N GLY A 151 29.36 9.59 -19.28
CA GLY A 151 28.30 8.62 -19.04
C GLY A 151 27.15 8.82 -20.04
N ILE A 152 26.72 7.76 -20.70
CA ILE A 152 25.54 7.78 -21.58
C ILE A 152 24.59 6.66 -21.17
N GLU A 153 23.30 6.92 -21.31
CA GLU A 153 22.21 6.00 -21.03
C GLU A 153 21.26 5.92 -22.23
N ARG A 154 20.75 4.71 -22.53
CA ARG A 154 19.61 4.42 -23.42
C ARG A 154 19.55 5.26 -24.73
N VAL A 155 20.67 5.38 -25.44
CA VAL A 155 20.75 6.04 -26.76
C VAL A 155 20.93 5.02 -27.90
N ASN A 156 20.62 5.42 -29.13
CA ASN A 156 20.90 4.60 -30.32
C ASN A 156 22.40 4.28 -30.44
N ALA A 157 22.72 3.05 -30.83
CA ALA A 157 24.10 2.57 -30.94
C ALA A 157 24.97 3.45 -31.86
N GLY A 158 24.42 3.96 -32.97
CA GLY A 158 25.14 4.83 -33.89
C GLY A 158 25.48 6.20 -33.29
N ALA A 159 24.60 6.76 -32.46
CA ALA A 159 24.86 7.98 -31.70
C ALA A 159 25.95 7.78 -30.63
N ALA A 160 25.88 6.70 -29.85
CA ALA A 160 26.93 6.36 -28.87
C ALA A 160 28.30 6.16 -29.55
N ALA A 161 28.34 5.39 -30.64
CA ALA A 161 29.57 5.16 -31.41
C ALA A 161 30.12 6.45 -32.04
N ALA A 162 29.24 7.32 -32.56
CA ALA A 162 29.65 8.60 -33.12
C ALA A 162 30.24 9.53 -32.05
N LEU A 163 29.67 9.56 -30.83
CA LEU A 163 30.22 10.36 -29.73
C LEU A 163 31.55 9.77 -29.20
N ALA A 164 31.69 8.46 -29.12
CA ALA A 164 32.99 7.84 -28.83
C ALA A 164 34.05 8.21 -29.90
N GLY A 165 33.64 8.29 -31.17
CA GLY A 165 34.48 8.75 -32.28
C GLY A 165 34.97 10.20 -32.16
N GLU A 166 34.38 11.00 -31.27
CA GLU A 166 34.83 12.37 -30.94
C GLU A 166 35.99 12.39 -29.92
N GLY A 167 36.42 11.23 -29.41
CA GLY A 167 37.62 11.06 -28.58
C GLY A 167 37.37 10.89 -27.09
N PHE A 168 36.11 10.84 -26.63
CA PHE A 168 35.78 10.68 -25.21
C PHE A 168 35.83 9.24 -24.73
N ARG A 169 36.11 9.05 -23.44
CA ARG A 169 35.87 7.78 -22.76
C ARG A 169 34.38 7.67 -22.45
N ILE A 170 33.67 6.82 -23.20
CA ILE A 170 32.25 6.57 -22.96
C ILE A 170 32.08 5.48 -21.91
N VAL A 171 31.23 5.73 -20.91
CA VAL A 171 30.82 4.78 -19.87
C VAL A 171 29.31 4.75 -19.75
N ASP A 172 28.78 3.79 -18.99
CA ASP A 172 27.35 3.71 -18.70
C ASP A 172 26.97 4.71 -17.60
N ALA A 173 25.96 5.54 -17.83
CA ALA A 173 25.45 6.48 -16.84
C ALA A 173 24.54 5.81 -15.79
N GLN A 174 24.07 4.58 -16.00
CA GLN A 174 23.15 3.90 -15.10
C GLN A 174 23.74 3.73 -13.70
N GLN A 175 25.02 3.36 -13.58
CA GLN A 175 25.62 3.12 -12.26
C GLN A 175 25.55 4.35 -11.33
N PRO A 176 26.07 5.54 -11.68
CA PRO A 176 25.98 6.69 -10.80
C PRO A 176 24.53 7.17 -10.59
N VAL A 177 23.65 7.04 -11.59
CA VAL A 177 22.26 7.51 -11.49
C VAL A 177 21.39 6.59 -10.62
N GLU A 178 21.49 5.27 -10.78
CA GLU A 178 20.81 4.30 -9.92
C GLU A 178 21.30 4.40 -8.47
N ARG A 179 22.61 4.59 -8.24
CA ARG A 179 23.15 4.83 -6.90
C ARG A 179 22.67 6.15 -6.28
N ALA A 180 22.45 7.19 -7.08
CA ALA A 180 21.90 8.45 -6.60
C ALA A 180 20.45 8.25 -6.14
N ARG A 181 19.63 7.59 -6.98
CA ARG A 181 18.22 7.29 -6.76
C ARG A 181 17.96 6.34 -5.60
N ALA A 182 18.87 5.41 -5.35
CA ALA A 182 18.72 4.38 -4.33
C ALA A 182 18.44 4.96 -2.93
N VAL A 183 19.08 6.07 -2.56
CA VAL A 183 18.99 6.69 -1.23
C VAL A 183 18.20 8.00 -1.30
N LYS A 184 17.08 8.06 -0.58
CA LYS A 184 16.08 9.14 -0.65
C LYS A 184 16.36 10.21 0.40
N SER A 185 16.01 11.46 0.11
CA SER A 185 15.90 12.51 1.13
C SER A 185 14.54 12.48 1.86
N ASP A 186 14.47 13.13 3.02
CA ASP A 186 13.23 13.25 3.79
C ASP A 186 12.07 13.86 2.99
N GLU A 187 12.34 14.84 2.14
CA GLU A 187 11.31 15.46 1.29
C GLU A 187 10.86 14.53 0.15
N GLU A 188 11.76 13.67 -0.36
CA GLU A 188 11.39 12.63 -1.32
C GLU A 188 10.50 11.56 -0.68
N LEU A 189 10.76 11.20 0.58
CA LEU A 189 9.92 10.26 1.33
C LEU A 189 8.49 10.78 1.51
N LYS A 190 8.29 12.11 1.65
CA LYS A 190 6.94 12.70 1.64
C LYS A 190 6.24 12.51 0.31
N CYS A 191 6.95 12.73 -0.81
CA CYS A 191 6.40 12.46 -2.15
C CYS A 191 6.01 10.98 -2.33
N ILE A 192 6.85 10.05 -1.87
CA ILE A 192 6.58 8.61 -1.91
C ILE A 192 5.33 8.26 -1.11
N ARG A 193 5.23 8.76 0.14
CA ARG A 193 4.04 8.56 0.99
C ARG A 193 2.79 9.10 0.33
N SER A 194 2.83 10.30 -0.26
CA SER A 194 1.70 10.86 -1.01
C SER A 194 1.29 9.98 -2.20
N SER A 195 2.25 9.44 -2.95
CA SER A 195 1.99 8.52 -4.06
C SER A 195 1.33 7.23 -3.58
N LEU A 196 1.88 6.61 -2.52
CA LEU A 196 1.32 5.41 -1.90
C LEU A 196 -0.12 5.63 -1.43
N ARG A 197 -0.41 6.70 -0.68
CA ARG A 197 -1.76 6.98 -0.18
C ARG A 197 -2.77 7.21 -1.30
N ALA A 198 -2.36 7.84 -2.41
CA ALA A 198 -3.21 7.99 -3.58
C ALA A 198 -3.50 6.64 -4.26
N THR A 199 -2.48 5.80 -4.44
CA THR A 199 -2.61 4.47 -5.01
C THR A 199 -3.45 3.54 -4.13
N GLU A 200 -3.30 3.59 -2.81
CA GLU A 200 -4.11 2.81 -1.87
C GLU A 200 -5.60 3.14 -1.95
N ARG A 201 -5.96 4.42 -2.11
CA ARG A 201 -7.35 4.81 -2.38
C ARG A 201 -7.84 4.28 -3.73
N ALA A 202 -6.96 4.19 -4.73
CA ALA A 202 -7.29 3.61 -6.03
C ALA A 202 -7.51 2.08 -5.93
N VAL A 203 -6.65 1.38 -5.18
CA VAL A 203 -6.79 -0.05 -4.89
C VAL A 203 -8.05 -0.33 -4.06
N ALA A 204 -8.40 0.55 -3.10
CA ALA A 204 -9.65 0.44 -2.35
C ALA A 204 -10.88 0.51 -3.28
N ARG A 205 -10.89 1.43 -4.25
CA ARG A 205 -11.95 1.53 -5.25
C ARG A 205 -12.00 0.31 -6.17
N LEU A 206 -10.85 -0.23 -6.56
CA LEU A 206 -10.78 -1.46 -7.34
C LEU A 206 -11.36 -2.63 -6.54
N ARG A 207 -10.93 -2.82 -5.29
CA ARG A 207 -11.44 -3.86 -4.39
C ARG A 207 -12.96 -3.73 -4.20
N ASP A 208 -13.48 -2.52 -3.95
CA ASP A 208 -14.92 -2.29 -3.80
C ASP A 208 -15.73 -2.60 -5.07
N ALA A 209 -15.10 -2.42 -6.24
CA ALA A 209 -15.70 -2.74 -7.54
C ALA A 209 -15.62 -4.23 -7.89
N LEU A 210 -14.78 -5.01 -7.23
CA LEU A 210 -14.61 -6.43 -7.50
C LEU A 210 -15.95 -7.17 -7.31
N THR A 211 -16.48 -7.66 -8.42
CA THR A 211 -17.70 -8.46 -8.46
C THR A 211 -17.53 -9.52 -9.54
N PRO A 212 -17.80 -10.80 -9.25
CA PRO A 212 -17.80 -11.85 -10.27
C PRO A 212 -18.67 -11.46 -11.47
N GLY A 213 -18.22 -11.82 -12.68
CA GLY A 213 -18.84 -11.44 -13.94
C GLY A 213 -18.22 -10.20 -14.61
N LEU A 214 -17.41 -9.41 -13.91
CA LEU A 214 -16.54 -8.42 -14.54
C LEU A 214 -15.40 -9.11 -15.28
N THR A 215 -14.91 -8.50 -16.36
CA THR A 215 -13.61 -8.88 -16.91
C THR A 215 -12.47 -8.31 -16.08
N GLU A 216 -11.29 -8.94 -16.12
CA GLU A 216 -10.07 -8.41 -15.51
C GLU A 216 -9.80 -6.97 -15.97
N GLN A 217 -9.96 -6.68 -17.27
CA GLN A 217 -9.83 -5.33 -17.84
C GLN A 217 -10.86 -4.34 -17.29
N GLN A 218 -12.12 -4.75 -17.09
CA GLN A 218 -13.14 -3.87 -16.51
C GLN A 218 -12.76 -3.49 -15.08
N LEU A 219 -12.29 -4.46 -14.28
CA LEU A 219 -11.84 -4.21 -12.92
C LEU A 219 -10.59 -3.32 -12.89
N TRP A 220 -9.58 -3.64 -13.69
CA TRP A 220 -8.34 -2.87 -13.81
C TRP A 220 -8.58 -1.43 -14.29
N SER A 221 -9.61 -1.19 -15.12
CA SER A 221 -9.98 0.16 -15.54
C SER A 221 -10.38 1.09 -14.38
N VAL A 222 -10.93 0.53 -13.29
CA VAL A 222 -11.30 1.27 -12.07
C VAL A 222 -10.06 1.84 -11.39
N LEU A 223 -8.99 1.04 -11.29
CA LEU A 223 -7.70 1.46 -10.75
C LEU A 223 -7.13 2.62 -11.58
N HIS A 224 -7.07 2.47 -12.90
CA HIS A 224 -6.57 3.51 -13.80
C HIS A 224 -7.33 4.83 -13.66
N GLN A 225 -8.66 4.77 -13.65
CA GLN A 225 -9.48 5.98 -13.49
C GLN A 225 -9.17 6.68 -12.16
N ALA A 226 -9.01 5.92 -11.08
CA ALA A 226 -8.74 6.46 -9.76
C ALA A 226 -7.29 7.00 -9.63
N ILE A 227 -6.30 6.39 -10.26
CA ILE A 227 -4.91 6.88 -10.28
C ILE A 227 -4.84 8.24 -10.99
N ILE A 228 -5.37 8.32 -12.21
CA ILE A 228 -5.30 9.54 -13.02
C ILE A 228 -6.07 10.68 -12.34
N ALA A 229 -7.23 10.40 -11.75
CA ALA A 229 -8.01 11.40 -11.01
C ALA A 229 -7.26 11.98 -9.78
N GLN A 230 -6.21 11.30 -9.30
CA GLN A 230 -5.40 11.73 -8.16
C GLN A 230 -4.02 12.27 -8.58
N GLY A 231 -3.82 12.54 -9.87
CA GLY A 231 -2.58 13.12 -10.39
C GLY A 231 -1.44 12.14 -10.58
N GLY A 232 -1.72 10.83 -10.59
CA GLY A 232 -0.76 9.82 -11.05
C GLY A 232 -0.48 9.90 -12.54
N ASP A 233 0.66 9.34 -12.96
CA ASP A 233 1.13 9.42 -14.35
C ASP A 233 0.66 8.23 -15.18
N TYR A 234 1.01 6.99 -14.80
CA TYR A 234 0.66 5.77 -15.52
C TYR A 234 0.84 4.52 -14.65
N VAL A 235 0.40 3.38 -15.17
CA VAL A 235 0.68 2.04 -14.63
C VAL A 235 1.67 1.36 -15.58
N GLU A 236 2.77 0.83 -15.05
CA GLU A 236 3.91 0.34 -15.83
C GLU A 236 3.64 -1.04 -16.44
N THR A 237 2.90 -1.90 -15.73
CA THR A 237 2.61 -3.27 -16.15
C THR A 237 1.11 -3.50 -16.39
N ARG A 238 0.74 -4.76 -16.61
CA ARG A 238 -0.65 -5.24 -16.72
C ARG A 238 -0.88 -6.42 -15.77
N LEU A 239 -0.47 -6.29 -14.51
CA LEU A 239 -0.48 -7.38 -13.54
C LEU A 239 -1.73 -7.37 -12.66
N LEU A 240 -2.89 -7.61 -13.28
CA LEU A 240 -4.12 -8.01 -12.59
C LEU A 240 -4.66 -9.30 -13.23
N ASN A 241 -4.71 -10.36 -12.46
CA ASN A 241 -5.14 -11.68 -12.93
C ASN A 241 -6.15 -12.33 -11.99
N SER A 242 -6.93 -13.26 -12.53
CA SER A 242 -7.99 -13.93 -11.77
C SER A 242 -8.00 -15.45 -12.00
N GLY A 243 -8.35 -16.19 -10.94
CA GLY A 243 -8.44 -17.65 -10.97
C GLY A 243 -7.09 -18.28 -11.30
N GLU A 244 -7.13 -19.35 -12.11
CA GLU A 244 -5.91 -20.07 -12.56
C GLU A 244 -4.93 -19.18 -13.35
N ARG A 245 -5.35 -18.01 -13.87
CA ARG A 245 -4.41 -17.08 -14.54
C ARG A 245 -3.45 -16.39 -13.57
N THR A 246 -3.68 -16.50 -12.27
CA THR A 246 -2.73 -16.02 -11.26
C THR A 246 -1.46 -16.89 -11.18
N ASN A 247 -1.47 -18.11 -11.73
CA ASN A 247 -0.34 -19.04 -11.72
C ASN A 247 -0.17 -19.76 -13.08
N PRO A 248 0.99 -19.61 -13.77
CA PRO A 248 2.15 -18.84 -13.36
C PRO A 248 1.87 -17.33 -13.39
N TRP A 249 2.55 -16.60 -12.50
CA TRP A 249 2.54 -15.14 -12.45
C TRP A 249 3.05 -14.53 -13.77
N PHE A 250 2.84 -13.21 -13.96
CA PHE A 250 3.15 -12.45 -15.18
C PHE A 250 2.25 -12.70 -16.39
N GLN A 251 1.15 -13.43 -16.25
CA GLN A 251 0.08 -13.34 -17.24
C GLN A 251 -0.47 -11.91 -17.24
N GLU A 252 -0.76 -11.34 -18.41
CA GLU A 252 -1.29 -9.97 -18.45
C GLU A 252 -2.81 -9.93 -18.28
N THR A 253 -3.29 -8.82 -17.69
CA THR A 253 -4.70 -8.46 -17.57
C THR A 253 -5.42 -8.61 -18.90
N SER A 254 -6.46 -9.44 -18.94
CA SER A 254 -7.11 -9.88 -20.17
C SER A 254 -8.62 -9.60 -20.20
N HIS A 255 -9.29 -10.10 -21.22
CA HIS A 255 -10.76 -10.06 -21.31
C HIS A 255 -11.42 -11.22 -20.55
N ARG A 256 -10.65 -12.02 -19.78
CA ARG A 256 -11.18 -13.11 -18.95
C ARG A 256 -12.21 -12.55 -17.97
N VAL A 257 -13.34 -13.23 -17.89
CA VAL A 257 -14.38 -12.98 -16.90
C VAL A 257 -13.93 -13.57 -15.57
N ILE A 258 -13.97 -12.76 -14.51
CA ILE A 258 -13.69 -13.17 -13.13
C ILE A 258 -14.86 -14.02 -12.66
N GLU A 259 -14.60 -15.28 -12.31
CA GLU A 259 -15.63 -16.22 -11.85
C GLU A 259 -15.83 -16.12 -10.33
N PRO A 260 -16.97 -16.63 -9.81
CA PRO A 260 -17.22 -16.66 -8.38
C PRO A 260 -16.21 -17.54 -7.62
N ASN A 261 -15.79 -17.05 -6.46
CA ASN A 261 -14.86 -17.66 -5.50
C ASN A 261 -13.41 -17.83 -5.99
N GLU A 262 -12.98 -17.01 -6.95
CA GLU A 262 -11.61 -17.00 -7.43
C GLU A 262 -10.73 -16.01 -6.67
N LEU A 263 -9.43 -16.29 -6.63
CA LEU A 263 -8.42 -15.30 -6.27
C LEU A 263 -8.25 -14.29 -7.39
N VAL A 264 -8.04 -13.03 -7.01
CA VAL A 264 -7.70 -11.93 -7.91
C VAL A 264 -6.43 -11.28 -7.41
N ALA A 265 -5.31 -11.57 -8.06
CA ALA A 265 -4.00 -11.03 -7.70
C ALA A 265 -3.74 -9.73 -8.47
N LEU A 266 -3.32 -8.70 -7.75
CA LEU A 266 -2.94 -7.39 -8.26
C LEU A 266 -1.52 -7.08 -7.81
N ASP A 267 -0.71 -6.61 -8.75
CA ASP A 267 0.46 -5.81 -8.50
C ASP A 267 0.20 -4.40 -9.02
N THR A 268 0.48 -3.38 -8.21
CA THR A 268 0.07 -2.01 -8.52
C THR A 268 0.89 -1.41 -9.64
N ASP A 269 2.22 -1.54 -9.59
CA ASP A 269 3.13 -0.97 -10.60
C ASP A 269 2.79 0.48 -11.03
N VAL A 270 2.40 1.32 -10.07
CA VAL A 270 1.85 2.66 -10.36
C VAL A 270 2.95 3.72 -10.27
N VAL A 271 3.23 4.44 -11.36
CA VAL A 271 3.89 5.75 -11.27
C VAL A 271 2.85 6.78 -10.86
N GLY A 272 2.78 7.08 -9.57
CA GLY A 272 1.76 7.92 -8.97
C GLY A 272 2.11 9.40 -8.98
N CYS A 273 1.52 10.16 -8.05
CA CYS A 273 1.75 11.61 -7.99
C CYS A 273 3.23 11.91 -7.68
N PHE A 274 3.68 13.10 -8.08
CA PHE A 274 5.09 13.52 -8.03
C PHE A 274 6.07 12.63 -8.83
N GLY A 275 5.57 11.62 -9.56
CA GLY A 275 6.38 10.70 -10.35
C GLY A 275 6.97 9.53 -9.56
N TYR A 276 6.53 9.31 -8.32
CA TYR A 276 7.02 8.19 -7.50
C TYR A 276 6.20 6.92 -7.69
N TYR A 277 6.93 5.81 -7.78
CA TYR A 277 6.41 4.46 -7.88
C TYR A 277 5.75 4.05 -6.55
N ALA A 278 4.47 3.75 -6.61
CA ALA A 278 3.69 3.21 -5.52
C ALA A 278 3.44 1.74 -5.85
N ASP A 279 4.24 0.89 -5.21
CA ASP A 279 4.45 -0.49 -5.60
C ASP A 279 4.20 -1.42 -4.42
N PHE A 280 3.04 -2.05 -4.43
CA PHE A 280 2.65 -3.08 -3.47
C PHE A 280 1.60 -3.97 -4.14
N SER A 281 1.53 -5.20 -3.68
CA SER A 281 0.72 -6.24 -4.29
C SER A 281 -0.27 -6.82 -3.30
N ARG A 282 -1.49 -7.08 -3.75
CA ARG A 282 -2.54 -7.69 -2.94
C ARG A 282 -3.29 -8.73 -3.75
N THR A 283 -3.61 -9.84 -3.09
CA THR A 283 -4.52 -10.85 -3.63
C THR A 283 -5.85 -10.78 -2.89
N PHE A 284 -6.94 -10.66 -3.65
CA PHE A 284 -8.32 -10.58 -3.18
C PHE A 284 -9.07 -11.89 -3.44
N HIS A 285 -10.21 -12.07 -2.78
CA HIS A 285 -11.15 -13.15 -3.09
C HIS A 285 -12.42 -12.57 -3.70
N ALA A 286 -12.73 -12.95 -4.94
CA ALA A 286 -13.97 -12.58 -5.62
C ALA A 286 -15.08 -13.50 -5.12
N GLY A 287 -15.89 -13.10 -4.14
CA GLY A 287 -16.94 -13.91 -3.49
C GLY A 287 -17.96 -14.63 -4.42
N PRO A 288 -19.12 -15.11 -3.93
CA PRO A 288 -19.75 -14.77 -2.66
C PRO A 288 -19.52 -15.77 -1.52
N GLY A 289 -18.85 -16.89 -1.76
CA GLY A 289 -18.51 -17.90 -0.78
C GLY A 289 -17.30 -17.52 0.08
N ALA A 290 -16.93 -18.42 0.98
CA ALA A 290 -15.68 -18.30 1.74
C ALA A 290 -14.50 -18.83 0.91
N PRO A 291 -13.29 -18.25 1.08
CA PRO A 291 -12.10 -18.80 0.45
C PRO A 291 -11.89 -20.26 0.84
N THR A 292 -11.44 -21.06 -0.13
CA THR A 292 -11.16 -22.48 0.09
C THR A 292 -9.98 -22.67 1.05
N PRO A 293 -9.85 -23.84 1.70
CA PRO A 293 -8.68 -24.14 2.52
C PRO A 293 -7.35 -23.95 1.78
N HIS A 294 -7.32 -24.31 0.49
CA HIS A 294 -6.12 -24.17 -0.35
C HIS A 294 -5.79 -22.71 -0.65
N GLN A 295 -6.78 -21.87 -0.98
CA GLN A 295 -6.57 -20.43 -1.17
C GLN A 295 -6.01 -19.77 0.10
N ARG A 296 -6.51 -20.16 1.27
CA ARG A 296 -6.03 -19.66 2.57
C ARG A 296 -4.62 -20.14 2.89
N GLU A 297 -4.29 -21.37 2.53
CA GLU A 297 -2.95 -21.92 2.66
C GLU A 297 -1.94 -21.15 1.79
N LEU A 298 -2.21 -20.97 0.49
CA LEU A 298 -1.37 -20.16 -0.40
C LEU A 298 -1.15 -18.75 0.15
N TYR A 299 -2.22 -18.12 0.65
CA TYR A 299 -2.14 -16.78 1.22
C TYR A 299 -1.33 -16.73 2.51
N ALA A 300 -1.49 -17.72 3.38
CA ALA A 300 -0.75 -17.83 4.62
C ALA A 300 0.76 -17.98 4.37
N VAL A 301 1.14 -18.81 3.41
CA VAL A 301 2.55 -19.02 3.03
C VAL A 301 3.14 -17.75 2.42
N ALA A 302 2.40 -17.05 1.54
CA ALA A 302 2.87 -15.80 0.96
C ALA A 302 3.05 -14.71 2.04
N HIS A 303 2.10 -14.65 2.97
CA HIS A 303 2.16 -13.74 4.12
C HIS A 303 3.33 -14.10 5.06
N GLU A 304 3.61 -15.38 5.29
CA GLU A 304 4.79 -15.80 6.07
C GLU A 304 6.09 -15.36 5.38
N GLN A 305 6.23 -15.63 4.08
CA GLN A 305 7.44 -15.28 3.31
C GLN A 305 7.73 -13.79 3.38
N ILE A 306 6.74 -12.94 3.08
CA ILE A 306 6.96 -11.49 3.05
C ILE A 306 7.31 -10.95 4.45
N HIS A 307 6.64 -11.42 5.50
CA HIS A 307 6.92 -10.98 6.87
C HIS A 307 8.27 -11.46 7.39
N HIS A 308 8.67 -12.69 7.07
CA HIS A 308 10.02 -13.19 7.36
C HIS A 308 11.08 -12.33 6.66
N ASN A 309 10.93 -12.11 5.36
CA ASN A 309 11.89 -11.33 4.57
C ASN A 309 11.99 -9.88 5.06
N MET A 310 10.88 -9.24 5.41
CA MET A 310 10.90 -7.90 6.04
C MET A 310 11.64 -7.91 7.38
N SER A 311 11.46 -8.96 8.20
CA SER A 311 12.05 -9.02 9.55
C SER A 311 13.58 -9.17 9.58
N VAL A 312 14.18 -9.65 8.48
CA VAL A 312 15.63 -9.87 8.39
C VAL A 312 16.38 -8.72 7.73
N ILE A 313 15.68 -7.70 7.24
CA ILE A 313 16.30 -6.54 6.60
C ILE A 313 16.76 -5.55 7.66
N GLU A 314 18.06 -5.28 7.66
CA GLU A 314 18.72 -4.35 8.55
C GLU A 314 19.71 -3.50 7.74
N PRO A 315 19.90 -2.22 8.09
CA PRO A 315 20.96 -1.40 7.50
C PRO A 315 22.33 -2.02 7.77
N GLY A 316 23.21 -1.99 6.78
CA GLY A 316 24.55 -2.55 6.85
C GLY A 316 24.66 -4.01 6.42
N LEU A 317 23.56 -4.72 6.20
CA LEU A 317 23.62 -6.07 5.64
C LEU A 317 24.12 -6.06 4.21
N THR A 318 25.04 -6.96 3.90
CA THR A 318 25.36 -7.23 2.51
C THR A 318 24.20 -7.93 1.81
N PHE A 319 24.09 -7.77 0.49
CA PHE A 319 23.05 -8.45 -0.29
C PHE A 319 23.15 -9.97 -0.18
N ARG A 320 24.36 -10.51 -0.03
CA ARG A 320 24.61 -11.93 0.24
C ARG A 320 24.04 -12.35 1.59
N GLU A 321 24.34 -11.62 2.65
CA GLU A 321 23.83 -11.93 3.99
C GLU A 321 22.30 -11.86 4.04
N TYR A 322 21.69 -10.87 3.40
CA TYR A 322 20.23 -10.82 3.24
C TYR A 322 19.73 -12.08 2.53
N SER A 323 20.30 -12.42 1.37
CA SER A 323 19.89 -13.58 0.57
C SER A 323 20.01 -14.90 1.34
N GLU A 324 21.05 -15.07 2.15
CA GLU A 324 21.26 -16.25 2.99
C GLU A 324 20.24 -16.37 4.14
N ARG A 325 19.72 -15.23 4.62
CA ARG A 325 18.72 -15.12 5.70
C ARG A 325 17.28 -15.08 5.20
N ALA A 326 17.06 -14.75 3.92
CA ALA A 326 15.75 -14.71 3.29
C ALA A 326 15.07 -16.08 3.41
N TRP A 327 13.73 -16.05 3.42
CA TRP A 327 12.89 -17.21 3.59
C TRP A 327 13.17 -18.26 2.51
N ASP A 328 13.41 -19.51 2.91
CA ASP A 328 13.72 -20.60 1.97
C ASP A 328 12.43 -21.13 1.36
N ILE A 329 12.31 -20.98 0.04
CA ILE A 329 11.08 -21.29 -0.69
C ILE A 329 10.88 -22.82 -0.73
N PRO A 330 9.72 -23.33 -0.29
CA PRO A 330 9.36 -24.74 -0.41
C PRO A 330 9.44 -25.23 -1.85
N GLN A 331 9.84 -26.49 -2.02
CA GLN A 331 10.15 -27.07 -3.32
C GLN A 331 8.95 -26.98 -4.29
N GLU A 332 7.74 -27.17 -3.79
CA GLU A 332 6.50 -27.14 -4.56
C GLU A 332 6.14 -25.76 -5.14
N TYR A 333 6.71 -24.69 -4.62
CA TYR A 333 6.50 -23.31 -5.10
C TYR A 333 7.69 -22.77 -5.89
N GLU A 334 8.83 -23.46 -5.83
CA GLU A 334 10.10 -22.99 -6.39
C GLU A 334 10.00 -22.74 -7.89
N ALA A 335 9.38 -23.63 -8.65
CA ALA A 335 9.32 -23.52 -10.11
C ALA A 335 8.63 -22.23 -10.61
N ASN A 336 7.67 -21.72 -9.83
CA ASN A 336 6.84 -20.56 -10.19
C ASN A 336 7.13 -19.31 -9.35
N ARG A 337 8.13 -19.35 -8.46
CA ARG A 337 8.47 -18.25 -7.55
C ARG A 337 8.70 -16.93 -8.29
N TYR A 338 8.50 -15.82 -7.59
CA TYR A 338 8.98 -14.52 -8.07
C TYR A 338 10.51 -14.54 -8.20
N TYR A 339 11.04 -13.84 -9.21
CA TYR A 339 12.47 -13.91 -9.52
C TYR A 339 13.36 -13.10 -8.56
N LEU A 340 12.76 -12.19 -7.78
CA LEU A 340 13.42 -11.39 -6.73
C LEU A 340 12.76 -11.63 -5.39
N SER A 341 13.55 -11.54 -4.32
CA SER A 341 13.03 -11.51 -2.96
C SER A 341 12.63 -10.10 -2.53
N ALA A 342 13.34 -9.09 -3.05
CA ALA A 342 13.07 -7.68 -2.85
C ALA A 342 13.79 -6.87 -3.92
N HIS A 343 13.37 -5.62 -4.14
CA HIS A 343 14.10 -4.68 -4.99
C HIS A 343 14.00 -3.24 -4.48
N GLY A 344 14.92 -2.38 -4.91
CA GLY A 344 14.84 -0.95 -4.70
C GLY A 344 13.65 -0.37 -5.46
N VAL A 345 13.05 0.67 -4.90
CA VAL A 345 11.92 1.35 -5.51
C VAL A 345 12.06 2.85 -5.29
N GLY A 346 11.67 3.64 -6.28
CA GLY A 346 11.68 5.10 -6.18
C GLY A 346 10.75 5.68 -7.23
N MET A 347 11.27 6.15 -8.35
CA MET A 347 10.45 6.63 -9.48
C MET A 347 10.05 5.53 -10.48
N THR A 348 10.64 4.34 -10.33
CA THR A 348 10.27 3.04 -10.95
C THR A 348 10.87 1.93 -10.05
N GLY A 349 10.89 0.67 -10.53
CA GLY A 349 11.78 -0.36 -9.99
C GLY A 349 13.25 0.05 -10.16
N GLU A 350 14.00 0.07 -9.06
CA GLU A 350 15.32 0.66 -8.94
C GLU A 350 16.35 -0.33 -8.38
N TYR A 351 17.63 0.05 -8.47
CA TYR A 351 18.66 -0.57 -7.65
C TYR A 351 18.32 -0.49 -6.15
N PRO A 352 18.58 -1.54 -5.36
CA PRO A 352 19.19 -2.82 -5.74
C PRO A 352 18.17 -3.92 -6.07
N TYR A 353 18.59 -4.98 -6.75
CA TYR A 353 17.84 -6.23 -6.82
C TYR A 353 18.39 -7.20 -5.79
N LEU A 354 17.52 -7.71 -4.92
CA LEU A 354 17.87 -8.66 -3.86
C LEU A 354 17.31 -10.03 -4.21
N TYR A 355 18.21 -10.95 -4.56
CA TYR A 355 17.86 -12.28 -5.03
C TYR A 355 17.58 -13.26 -3.89
N HIS A 356 16.71 -14.23 -4.15
CA HIS A 356 16.54 -15.38 -3.26
C HIS A 356 17.84 -16.15 -3.09
N ARG A 357 17.97 -16.84 -1.94
CA ARG A 357 19.14 -17.64 -1.56
C ARG A 357 19.67 -18.53 -2.69
N ARG A 358 18.75 -19.20 -3.40
CA ARG A 358 19.06 -20.17 -4.45
C ARG A 358 19.51 -19.53 -5.76
N ASP A 359 19.08 -18.29 -6.01
CA ASP A 359 19.38 -17.53 -7.23
C ASP A 359 20.67 -16.70 -7.10
N TYR A 360 21.12 -16.44 -5.87
CA TYR A 360 22.26 -15.58 -5.60
C TYR A 360 23.54 -16.03 -6.30
N ALA A 361 23.81 -17.34 -6.36
CA ALA A 361 25.03 -17.86 -6.98
C ALA A 361 25.12 -17.55 -8.49
N HIS A 362 23.97 -17.35 -9.14
CA HIS A 362 23.88 -17.12 -10.58
C HIS A 362 23.64 -15.64 -10.94
N ALA A 363 22.85 -14.91 -10.15
CA ALA A 363 22.42 -13.56 -10.46
C ALA A 363 22.79 -12.52 -9.38
N GLY A 364 23.13 -12.97 -8.17
CA GLY A 364 23.49 -12.10 -7.06
C GLY A 364 24.79 -11.35 -7.30
N TYR A 365 24.91 -10.18 -6.67
CA TYR A 365 26.07 -9.31 -6.77
C TYR A 365 26.29 -8.55 -5.45
N ASP A 366 27.50 -8.05 -5.25
CA ASP A 366 27.88 -7.42 -4.00
C ASP A 366 27.27 -6.01 -3.86
N GLY A 367 26.84 -5.71 -2.64
CA GLY A 367 26.25 -4.44 -2.25
C GLY A 367 25.82 -4.50 -0.79
N VAL A 368 25.38 -3.36 -0.26
CA VAL A 368 24.99 -3.18 1.13
C VAL A 368 23.63 -2.48 1.15
N ILE A 369 22.76 -2.92 2.05
CA ILE A 369 21.49 -2.26 2.32
C ILE A 369 21.79 -1.02 3.18
N GLU A 370 21.48 0.17 2.68
CA GLU A 370 21.83 1.44 3.33
C GLU A 370 20.58 2.13 3.89
N PRO A 371 20.70 2.91 4.99
CA PRO A 371 19.63 3.78 5.44
C PRO A 371 19.13 4.69 4.32
N ASN A 372 17.84 5.02 4.37
CA ASN A 372 17.09 5.78 3.39
C ASN A 372 16.97 5.14 2.00
N MET A 373 17.36 3.87 1.84
CA MET A 373 16.85 3.07 0.72
C MET A 373 15.37 2.78 0.92
N THR A 374 14.59 2.90 -0.14
CA THR A 374 13.23 2.35 -0.19
C THR A 374 13.24 1.09 -1.03
N ILE A 375 12.60 0.04 -0.52
CA ILE A 375 12.61 -1.30 -1.09
C ILE A 375 11.21 -1.92 -1.08
N CYS A 376 10.86 -2.62 -2.15
CA CYS A 376 9.73 -3.52 -2.20
C CYS A 376 10.16 -4.91 -1.75
N VAL A 377 9.46 -5.51 -0.78
CA VAL A 377 9.67 -6.90 -0.36
C VAL A 377 8.59 -7.76 -0.96
N GLU A 378 9.00 -8.79 -1.69
CA GLU A 378 8.18 -9.50 -2.66
C GLU A 378 7.85 -10.93 -2.20
N SER A 379 6.62 -11.37 -2.46
CA SER A 379 6.20 -12.77 -2.33
C SER A 379 5.26 -13.16 -3.46
N PHE A 380 5.58 -14.28 -4.11
CA PHE A 380 4.64 -15.00 -4.95
C PHE A 380 4.65 -16.49 -4.60
N ILE A 381 3.49 -17.03 -4.25
CA ILE A 381 3.28 -18.44 -3.93
C ILE A 381 2.25 -19.02 -4.89
N GLY A 382 2.71 -19.93 -5.75
CA GLY A 382 1.88 -20.68 -6.69
C GLY A 382 2.46 -22.07 -6.89
N HIS A 383 1.63 -23.10 -6.71
CA HIS A 383 2.08 -24.49 -6.76
C HIS A 383 2.50 -24.90 -8.19
N GLU A 384 3.58 -25.69 -8.34
CA GLU A 384 4.11 -26.11 -9.65
C GLU A 384 3.13 -26.97 -10.47
N ALA A 385 2.24 -27.70 -9.78
CA ALA A 385 1.17 -28.48 -10.40
C ALA A 385 -0.01 -27.65 -10.96
N GLY A 386 0.04 -26.32 -10.86
CA GLY A 386 -1.00 -25.39 -11.32
C GLY A 386 -1.99 -24.99 -10.23
N GLY A 387 -3.14 -24.46 -10.64
CA GLY A 387 -4.15 -23.88 -9.74
C GLY A 387 -4.02 -22.36 -9.64
N GLU A 388 -4.46 -21.79 -8.54
CA GLU A 388 -4.33 -20.35 -8.28
C GLU A 388 -2.98 -20.04 -7.60
N GLY A 389 -2.61 -18.76 -7.58
CA GLY A 389 -1.41 -18.24 -6.91
C GLY A 389 -1.71 -16.94 -6.18
N VAL A 390 -0.85 -16.60 -5.22
CA VAL A 390 -0.95 -15.40 -4.39
C VAL A 390 0.28 -14.54 -4.61
N LYS A 391 0.08 -13.29 -5.04
CA LYS A 391 1.10 -12.22 -5.02
C LYS A 391 0.82 -11.30 -3.82
N LEU A 392 1.83 -11.06 -3.00
CA LEU A 392 1.85 -10.07 -1.91
C LEU A 392 3.16 -9.31 -1.93
N GLU A 393 3.12 -8.04 -1.57
CA GLU A 393 4.29 -7.17 -1.56
C GLU A 393 4.08 -5.96 -0.65
N GLN A 394 5.18 -5.42 -0.12
CA GLN A 394 5.18 -4.23 0.73
C GLN A 394 6.30 -3.29 0.31
N HIS A 395 5.94 -2.01 0.16
CA HIS A 395 6.87 -0.90 -0.02
C HIS A 395 7.37 -0.43 1.34
N CYS A 396 8.67 -0.44 1.54
CA CYS A 396 9.31 -0.19 2.83
C CYS A 396 10.45 0.82 2.73
N LEU A 397 10.77 1.47 3.85
CA LEU A 397 11.92 2.32 4.06
C LEU A 397 12.92 1.63 4.98
N VAL A 398 14.18 1.53 4.55
CA VAL A 398 15.29 1.17 5.42
C VAL A 398 15.63 2.38 6.27
N THR A 399 15.43 2.26 7.58
CA THR A 399 15.81 3.26 8.60
C THR A 399 17.19 2.96 9.15
N ASP A 400 17.71 3.81 10.04
CA ASP A 400 18.97 3.57 10.75
C ASP A 400 18.94 2.33 11.67
N THR A 401 17.75 1.79 11.99
CA THR A 401 17.58 0.70 12.97
C THR A 401 16.81 -0.50 12.46
N GLY A 402 16.39 -0.51 11.19
CA GLY A 402 15.56 -1.59 10.63
C GLY A 402 14.66 -1.11 9.51
N LEU A 403 13.46 -1.69 9.39
CA LEU A 403 12.54 -1.44 8.29
C LEU A 403 11.23 -0.77 8.75
N GLU A 404 10.82 0.31 8.10
CA GLU A 404 9.51 0.96 8.25
C GLU A 404 8.63 0.60 7.05
N VAL A 405 7.44 0.05 7.27
CA VAL A 405 6.48 -0.22 6.18
C VAL A 405 5.78 1.07 5.78
N LEU A 406 5.90 1.45 4.50
CA LEU A 406 5.27 2.64 3.93
C LEU A 406 3.90 2.35 3.32
N SER A 407 3.69 1.18 2.71
CA SER A 407 2.39 0.74 2.19
C SER A 407 1.49 0.22 3.31
N GLN A 408 0.35 0.87 3.52
CA GLN A 408 -0.60 0.63 4.61
C GLN A 408 -1.90 -0.04 4.14
N PHE A 409 -2.04 -0.38 2.85
CA PHE A 409 -3.19 -1.17 2.40
C PHE A 409 -3.25 -2.50 3.17
N PRO A 410 -4.37 -2.88 3.79
CA PRO A 410 -4.40 -4.06 4.63
C PRO A 410 -4.32 -5.36 3.80
N PHE A 411 -3.86 -6.42 4.44
CA PHE A 411 -4.03 -7.78 3.95
C PHE A 411 -5.50 -8.23 4.11
N GLU A 412 -5.93 -9.24 3.37
CA GLU A 412 -7.30 -9.77 3.43
C GLU A 412 -7.47 -10.69 4.64
N PRO A 413 -8.20 -10.28 5.69
CA PRO A 413 -8.36 -11.11 6.87
C PRO A 413 -9.05 -12.43 6.53
N SER A 414 -10.01 -12.44 5.59
CA SER A 414 -10.71 -13.66 5.18
C SER A 414 -9.80 -14.75 4.59
N LEU A 415 -8.62 -14.37 4.08
CA LEU A 415 -7.64 -15.29 3.49
C LEU A 415 -6.58 -15.76 4.49
N LEU A 416 -6.41 -15.09 5.63
CA LEU A 416 -5.42 -15.48 6.65
C LEU A 416 -5.87 -16.70 7.50
N PRO A 417 -4.93 -17.45 8.11
CA PRO A 417 -5.25 -18.47 9.11
C PRO A 417 -5.83 -17.85 10.39
N GLY A 418 -6.72 -18.57 11.09
CA GLY A 418 -7.20 -18.16 12.43
C GLY A 418 -8.22 -17.01 12.45
N THR A 419 -8.35 -16.24 11.36
CA THR A 419 -9.50 -15.38 11.12
C THR A 419 -10.68 -16.27 10.73
N SER A 420 -11.67 -16.37 11.61
CA SER A 420 -12.92 -17.03 11.25
C SER A 420 -13.59 -16.26 10.09
N PRO A 421 -14.30 -16.95 9.19
CA PRO A 421 -14.99 -16.29 8.08
C PRO A 421 -15.86 -15.13 8.60
N SER A 422 -15.73 -13.97 7.98
CA SER A 422 -16.54 -12.80 8.31
C SER A 422 -18.01 -13.05 7.91
N ARG A 423 -18.90 -12.75 8.88
CA ARG A 423 -20.30 -12.32 8.76
C ARG A 423 -21.37 -13.12 7.98
N ALA A 424 -21.09 -14.12 7.14
CA ALA A 424 -22.12 -14.62 6.21
C ALA A 424 -23.18 -15.62 6.75
N ASP A 425 -23.04 -16.22 7.94
CA ASP A 425 -23.94 -17.31 8.38
C ASP A 425 -24.89 -16.99 9.56
N LEU A 426 -25.15 -15.71 9.87
CA LEU A 426 -26.17 -15.34 10.85
C LEU A 426 -27.53 -15.11 10.17
N ARG A 427 -28.39 -16.15 10.14
CA ARG A 427 -29.82 -15.96 9.88
C ARG A 427 -30.54 -15.54 11.16
N VAL A 428 -31.08 -14.31 11.17
CA VAL A 428 -32.14 -13.94 12.13
C VAL A 428 -33.41 -14.68 11.71
N VAL A 429 -33.76 -15.74 12.42
CA VAL A 429 -35.09 -16.36 12.30
C VAL A 429 -35.99 -15.66 13.32
N ALA A 430 -36.87 -14.78 12.85
CA ALA A 430 -37.92 -14.23 13.70
C ALA A 430 -38.83 -15.39 14.17
N PRO A 431 -39.18 -15.51 15.45
CA PRO A 431 -40.22 -16.45 15.86
C PRO A 431 -41.56 -15.97 15.29
N ALA A 432 -42.38 -16.92 14.83
CA ALA A 432 -43.74 -16.62 14.39
C ALA A 432 -44.50 -15.89 15.52
N PRO A 433 -45.27 -14.83 15.22
CA PRO A 433 -45.96 -14.06 16.25
C PRO A 433 -47.00 -14.94 16.94
N ARG A 434 -46.92 -15.04 18.27
CA ARG A 434 -47.97 -15.63 19.11
C ARG A 434 -48.89 -14.50 19.57
N ALA A 435 -50.21 -14.68 19.44
CA ALA A 435 -51.18 -13.69 19.86
C ALA A 435 -51.12 -13.44 21.39
N PRO A 436 -51.24 -12.19 21.87
CA PRO A 436 -51.15 -11.86 23.28
C PRO A 436 -52.37 -12.35 24.07
N SER A 437 -52.13 -12.81 25.31
CA SER A 437 -53.15 -13.23 26.28
C SER A 437 -53.67 -12.02 27.10
N PRO A 438 -54.94 -11.99 27.57
CA PRO A 438 -55.56 -10.80 28.13
C PRO A 438 -55.06 -10.35 29.52
N ASN A 439 -54.07 -11.02 30.12
CA ASN A 439 -53.68 -10.79 31.52
C ASN A 439 -52.24 -10.29 31.75
N ASP A 440 -51.49 -9.94 30.70
CA ASP A 440 -50.17 -9.32 30.90
C ASP A 440 -50.33 -7.82 31.21
N SER A 441 -50.30 -7.47 32.49
CA SER A 441 -50.10 -6.09 32.95
C SER A 441 -48.78 -5.57 32.39
N ALA A 442 -48.80 -4.38 31.78
CA ALA A 442 -47.70 -3.76 31.04
C ALA A 442 -46.32 -3.83 31.75
N ALA A 443 -45.58 -4.89 31.47
CA ALA A 443 -44.16 -5.03 31.75
C ALA A 443 -43.44 -5.09 30.40
N HIS A 444 -42.49 -4.18 30.18
CA HIS A 444 -41.59 -4.27 29.03
C HIS A 444 -40.53 -5.33 29.36
N VAL A 445 -40.76 -6.56 28.94
CA VAL A 445 -39.80 -7.65 29.13
C VAL A 445 -38.74 -7.54 28.03
N VAL A 446 -37.48 -7.38 28.40
CA VAL A 446 -36.32 -7.43 27.49
C VAL A 446 -35.58 -8.74 27.74
N THR A 447 -35.75 -9.71 26.86
CA THR A 447 -35.02 -10.99 26.94
C THR A 447 -33.74 -10.92 26.12
N VAL A 448 -32.61 -11.31 26.71
CA VAL A 448 -31.31 -11.40 26.03
C VAL A 448 -30.84 -12.84 26.06
N ASP A 449 -30.84 -13.52 24.93
CA ASP A 449 -30.37 -14.90 24.82
C ASP A 449 -28.93 -14.92 24.28
N LEU A 450 -28.04 -15.64 24.97
CA LEU A 450 -26.65 -15.86 24.54
C LEU A 450 -26.44 -17.38 24.36
N ARG A 451 -25.96 -17.80 23.18
CA ARG A 451 -25.71 -19.22 22.88
C ARG A 451 -24.28 -19.43 22.37
N GLU A 452 -23.59 -20.40 22.96
CA GLU A 452 -22.34 -20.95 22.42
C GLU A 452 -22.59 -22.15 21.49
N ALA A 453 -21.84 -22.24 20.40
CA ALA A 453 -22.02 -23.25 19.35
C ALA A 453 -21.57 -24.69 19.73
N ARG A 454 -21.25 -24.97 21.00
CA ARG A 454 -20.96 -26.34 21.48
C ARG A 454 -21.86 -26.80 22.63
N GLY A 455 -23.16 -26.46 22.55
CA GLY A 455 -24.21 -27.24 23.20
C GLY A 455 -24.45 -26.98 24.69
N ARG A 456 -24.07 -25.81 25.22
CA ARG A 456 -24.58 -25.33 26.51
C ARG A 456 -25.33 -24.02 26.29
N GLU A 457 -26.65 -24.06 26.49
CA GLU A 457 -27.47 -22.85 26.61
C GLU A 457 -27.16 -22.17 27.95
N ARG A 458 -27.00 -20.85 27.94
CA ARG A 458 -27.09 -20.04 29.15
C ARG A 458 -28.08 -18.90 28.90
N ASP A 459 -29.26 -19.04 29.49
CA ASP A 459 -30.27 -17.99 29.48
C ASP A 459 -29.86 -16.89 30.48
N VAL A 460 -29.78 -15.64 30.03
CA VAL A 460 -29.70 -14.47 30.93
C VAL A 460 -30.98 -13.66 30.75
N ARG A 461 -31.95 -13.87 31.66
CA ARG A 461 -33.22 -13.13 31.63
C ARG A 461 -33.14 -11.91 32.54
N VAL A 462 -33.43 -10.74 32.00
CA VAL A 462 -33.59 -9.50 32.79
C VAL A 462 -35.03 -9.04 32.68
N ALA A 463 -35.75 -9.07 33.80
CA ALA A 463 -37.11 -8.56 33.87
C ALA A 463 -37.10 -7.16 34.50
N VAL A 464 -37.68 -6.17 33.82
CA VAL A 464 -37.79 -4.80 34.35
C VAL A 464 -39.27 -4.46 34.54
N ALA A 465 -39.63 -4.16 35.78
CA ALA A 465 -40.99 -3.73 36.12
C ALA A 465 -41.19 -2.23 35.79
N SER A 466 -42.39 -1.90 35.32
CA SER A 466 -42.81 -0.51 35.08
C SER A 466 -42.69 0.32 36.36
N GLY A 467 -41.86 1.38 36.32
CA GLY A 467 -41.59 2.27 37.46
C GLY A 467 -40.31 2.00 38.24
N ALA A 468 -39.49 1.02 37.84
CA ALA A 468 -38.20 0.77 38.48
C ALA A 468 -37.21 1.92 38.18
N THR A 469 -36.67 2.55 39.24
CA THR A 469 -35.66 3.61 39.16
C THR A 469 -34.22 3.09 39.15
N ALA A 470 -34.05 1.77 39.27
CA ALA A 470 -32.76 1.08 39.19
C ALA A 470 -32.91 -0.32 38.57
N ILE A 471 -31.89 -0.74 37.81
CA ILE A 471 -31.77 -2.10 37.26
C ILE A 471 -30.50 -2.70 37.83
N GLU A 472 -30.61 -3.88 38.45
CA GLU A 472 -29.49 -4.64 38.97
C GLU A 472 -29.10 -5.74 37.96
N LEU A 473 -27.85 -5.73 37.52
CA LEU A 473 -27.31 -6.69 36.56
C LEU A 473 -26.22 -7.49 37.27
N VAL A 474 -26.52 -8.76 37.56
CA VAL A 474 -25.56 -9.70 38.18
C VAL A 474 -25.03 -10.63 37.10
N VAL A 475 -23.81 -10.39 36.63
CA VAL A 475 -23.11 -11.25 35.67
C VAL A 475 -22.20 -12.19 36.47
N THR A 476 -22.50 -13.49 36.47
CA THR A 476 -21.67 -14.50 37.14
C THR A 476 -21.08 -15.47 36.12
N GLY A 477 -19.75 -15.51 36.03
CA GLY A 477 -18.99 -16.47 35.21
C GLY A 477 -17.68 -15.90 34.71
N ALA A 478 -16.58 -16.56 35.06
CA ALA A 478 -15.24 -16.26 34.56
C ALA A 478 -15.06 -16.79 33.12
N ASP A 479 -14.24 -16.07 32.36
CA ASP A 479 -13.75 -16.36 31.00
C ASP A 479 -14.64 -15.87 29.84
N TRP A 480 -14.37 -14.64 29.39
CA TRP A 480 -14.83 -14.07 28.12
C TRP A 480 -13.60 -13.62 27.32
N SER A 481 -13.50 -13.98 26.04
CA SER A 481 -12.42 -13.50 25.15
C SER A 481 -12.84 -12.28 24.33
N ASP A 482 -11.87 -11.45 23.94
CA ASP A 482 -12.02 -10.12 23.31
C ASP A 482 -12.98 -10.05 22.11
N GLN A 483 -13.25 -11.18 21.43
CA GLN A 483 -14.15 -11.22 20.27
C GLN A 483 -15.64 -11.33 20.62
N GLN A 484 -16.04 -11.61 21.86
CA GLN A 484 -17.42 -11.98 22.20
C GLN A 484 -18.30 -10.83 22.76
N ALA A 485 -17.72 -9.68 23.14
CA ALA A 485 -18.49 -8.57 23.75
C ALA A 485 -19.28 -7.71 22.74
N SER A 486 -19.01 -7.84 21.43
CA SER A 486 -19.46 -6.89 20.41
C SER A 486 -20.89 -7.12 19.88
N LYS A 487 -21.67 -8.04 20.48
CA LYS A 487 -23.07 -8.29 20.08
C LYS A 487 -24.01 -8.36 21.28
N ILE A 488 -24.32 -7.19 21.84
CA ILE A 488 -25.50 -6.98 22.67
C ILE A 488 -26.50 -6.17 21.84
N ALA A 489 -27.60 -6.79 21.41
CA ALA A 489 -28.66 -6.11 20.67
C ALA A 489 -29.88 -5.91 21.59
N LEU A 490 -30.10 -4.68 22.03
CA LEU A 490 -31.29 -4.30 22.79
C LEU A 490 -32.41 -3.93 21.80
N ARG A 491 -33.54 -4.65 21.82
CA ARG A 491 -34.76 -4.17 21.15
C ARG A 491 -35.57 -3.32 22.10
N ARG A 492 -35.63 -2.01 21.84
CA ARG A 492 -36.57 -1.09 22.49
C ARG A 492 -37.97 -1.35 21.90
N MET A 493 -38.89 -1.88 22.70
CA MET A 493 -40.32 -1.81 22.37
C MET A 493 -40.91 -0.58 23.07
N ALA A 494 -40.86 0.59 22.43
CA ALA A 494 -41.57 1.76 22.93
C ALA A 494 -42.14 2.64 21.81
N ASP A 495 -43.38 3.08 22.05
CA ASP A 495 -44.20 4.01 21.29
C ASP A 495 -43.46 5.36 21.09
N PRO A 496 -43.35 5.89 19.85
CA PRO A 496 -42.56 7.08 19.52
C PRO A 496 -43.07 8.41 20.09
N ALA A 497 -44.13 8.45 20.90
CA ALA A 497 -44.79 9.69 21.31
C ALA A 497 -44.40 10.28 22.69
N ARG A 498 -43.45 9.70 23.45
CA ARG A 498 -42.99 10.29 24.72
C ARG A 498 -41.47 10.40 24.81
N ASP A 499 -40.98 11.62 24.68
CA ASP A 499 -39.58 12.02 24.86
C ASP A 499 -39.31 12.40 26.33
N GLU A 500 -39.60 11.48 27.27
CA GLU A 500 -39.26 11.68 28.68
C GLU A 500 -37.99 10.90 29.04
N ARG A 501 -36.99 11.62 29.55
CA ARG A 501 -35.75 11.05 30.11
C ARG A 501 -36.11 10.30 31.40
N VAL A 502 -36.10 8.97 31.37
CA VAL A 502 -36.22 8.16 32.59
C VAL A 502 -34.83 7.95 33.17
N PRO A 503 -34.53 8.43 34.39
CA PRO A 503 -33.25 8.18 35.02
C PRO A 503 -33.15 6.71 35.42
N VAL A 504 -32.23 5.97 34.79
CA VAL A 504 -31.93 4.57 35.11
C VAL A 504 -30.57 4.54 35.79
N THR A 505 -30.54 4.03 37.02
CA THR A 505 -29.30 3.73 37.75
C THR A 505 -28.96 2.25 37.57
N VAL A 506 -27.74 1.94 37.13
CA VAL A 506 -27.25 0.56 37.01
C VAL A 506 -26.18 0.33 38.07
N THR A 507 -26.35 -0.73 38.88
CA THR A 507 -25.36 -1.19 39.85
C THR A 507 -24.72 -2.46 39.32
N VAL A 508 -23.39 -2.48 39.23
CA VAL A 508 -22.62 -3.63 38.79
C VAL A 508 -21.71 -4.06 39.95
N ASP A 509 -21.94 -5.26 40.46
CA ASP A 509 -21.14 -5.86 41.54
C ASP A 509 -20.16 -6.85 40.91
N VAL A 510 -18.85 -6.59 41.03
CA VAL A 510 -17.82 -7.36 40.33
C VAL A 510 -16.74 -7.81 41.31
N THR A 511 -16.53 -9.13 41.40
CA THR A 511 -15.51 -9.71 42.30
C THR A 511 -14.07 -9.62 41.74
N SER A 512 -13.88 -9.36 40.44
CA SER A 512 -12.63 -8.90 39.82
C SER A 512 -12.90 -8.17 38.50
N LEU A 513 -12.30 -6.99 38.29
CA LEU A 513 -12.52 -6.15 37.10
C LEU A 513 -11.44 -6.43 36.06
N ASP A 514 -11.80 -7.10 34.97
CA ASP A 514 -10.98 -7.20 33.76
C ASP A 514 -11.56 -6.26 32.68
N ASP A 515 -10.72 -5.72 31.79
CA ASP A 515 -11.05 -4.65 30.82
C ASP A 515 -12.32 -4.90 29.99
N VAL A 516 -12.65 -6.17 29.74
CA VAL A 516 -13.82 -6.61 28.97
C VAL A 516 -15.14 -6.22 29.66
N ALA A 517 -15.22 -6.31 30.99
CA ALA A 517 -16.42 -5.96 31.74
C ALA A 517 -16.71 -4.44 31.65
N LEU A 518 -15.65 -3.63 31.67
CA LEU A 518 -15.73 -2.16 31.56
C LEU A 518 -16.22 -1.72 30.17
N VAL A 519 -15.76 -2.39 29.11
CA VAL A 519 -16.21 -2.12 27.73
C VAL A 519 -17.71 -2.44 27.56
N VAL A 520 -18.19 -3.54 28.14
CA VAL A 520 -19.61 -3.93 28.08
C VAL A 520 -20.48 -2.91 28.81
N VAL A 521 -20.07 -2.47 30.00
CA VAL A 521 -20.80 -1.44 30.77
C VAL A 521 -20.81 -0.09 30.04
N GLY A 522 -19.68 0.32 29.46
CA GLY A 522 -19.60 1.55 28.65
C GLY A 522 -20.44 1.50 27.36
N HIS A 523 -20.54 0.32 26.73
CA HIS A 523 -21.41 0.13 25.57
C HIS A 523 -22.89 0.20 25.94
N LEU A 524 -23.29 -0.46 27.04
CA LEU A 524 -24.65 -0.42 27.57
C LEU A 524 -25.06 0.99 28.00
N ALA A 525 -24.16 1.73 28.66
CA ALA A 525 -24.41 3.10 29.10
C ALA A 525 -24.74 4.04 27.93
N ARG A 526 -24.00 3.91 26.81
CA ARG A 526 -24.24 4.70 25.59
C ARG A 526 -25.54 4.32 24.90
N GLN A 527 -25.84 3.03 24.75
CA GLN A 527 -27.07 2.61 24.09
C GLN A 527 -28.33 2.92 24.89
N LEU A 528 -28.26 2.81 26.22
CA LEU A 528 -29.42 3.04 27.10
C LEU A 528 -29.55 4.50 27.56
N ARG A 529 -28.59 5.38 27.21
CA ARG A 529 -28.55 6.79 27.64
C ARG A 529 -28.70 6.93 29.16
N LEU A 530 -27.89 6.17 29.90
CA LEU A 530 -27.94 6.13 31.37
C LEU A 530 -27.53 7.47 31.98
N THR A 531 -28.15 7.84 33.10
CA THR A 531 -27.84 9.09 33.82
C THR A 531 -26.84 8.90 34.95
N ALA A 532 -26.74 7.68 35.50
CA ALA A 532 -25.74 7.33 36.50
C ALA A 532 -25.34 5.85 36.42
N VAL A 533 -24.05 5.58 36.64
CA VAL A 533 -23.48 4.23 36.73
C VAL A 533 -22.75 4.11 38.06
N ARG A 534 -23.09 3.08 38.85
CA ARG A 534 -22.47 2.82 40.16
C ARG A 534 -21.69 1.52 40.11
N LEU A 535 -20.38 1.61 40.28
CA LEU A 535 -19.46 0.47 40.33
C LEU A 535 -19.07 0.20 41.79
N VAL A 536 -19.19 -1.06 42.22
CA VAL A 536 -18.85 -1.50 43.59
C VAL A 536 -17.73 -2.54 43.50
N GLY A 537 -16.55 -2.24 44.06
CA GLY A 537 -15.36 -3.12 44.03
C GLY A 537 -14.02 -2.38 43.94
N ALA A 538 -12.89 -3.10 43.89
CA ALA A 538 -11.54 -2.53 43.75
C ALA A 538 -11.30 -2.06 42.31
N ALA A 539 -11.81 -0.87 41.98
CA ALA A 539 -11.58 -0.21 40.70
C ALA A 539 -10.36 0.73 40.78
N ASP A 540 -9.49 0.68 39.79
CA ASP A 540 -8.36 1.59 39.60
C ASP A 540 -8.73 2.81 38.72
N ASP A 541 -7.85 3.80 38.62
CA ASP A 541 -8.13 5.05 37.89
C ASP A 541 -8.33 4.83 36.37
N HIS A 542 -7.92 3.68 35.84
CA HIS A 542 -8.14 3.27 34.44
C HIS A 542 -9.63 3.01 34.16
N ALA A 543 -10.34 2.40 35.11
CA ALA A 543 -11.79 2.16 35.04
C ALA A 543 -12.62 3.46 34.95
N ARG A 544 -12.12 4.56 35.55
CA ARG A 544 -12.79 5.88 35.50
C ARG A 544 -12.65 6.55 34.13
N ALA A 545 -11.50 6.41 33.47
CA ALA A 545 -11.24 7.01 32.16
C ALA A 545 -12.10 6.37 31.06
N LEU A 546 -12.21 5.04 31.05
CA LEU A 546 -12.96 4.28 30.03
C LEU A 546 -14.47 4.54 30.04
N VAL A 547 -15.05 4.86 31.21
CA VAL A 547 -16.48 5.20 31.33
C VAL A 547 -16.73 6.70 31.09
N GLY A 548 -15.74 7.56 31.40
CA GLY A 548 -15.86 9.02 31.34
C GLY A 548 -15.81 9.65 29.95
N GLU A 549 -15.22 9.00 28.94
CA GLU A 549 -15.04 9.61 27.61
C GLU A 549 -16.32 9.69 26.75
N GLY A 550 -17.46 9.15 27.21
CA GLY A 550 -18.61 8.92 26.33
C GLY A 550 -19.99 9.37 26.81
N ALA A 551 -20.16 10.00 27.97
CA ALA A 551 -21.51 10.28 28.48
C ALA A 551 -21.65 11.55 29.33
N ASP A 552 -22.78 12.25 29.17
CA ASP A 552 -23.28 13.30 30.11
C ASP A 552 -23.71 12.72 31.49
N SER A 553 -23.20 11.54 31.86
CA SER A 553 -23.60 10.77 33.06
C SER A 553 -22.73 11.14 34.26
N GLN A 554 -23.32 11.22 35.46
CA GLN A 554 -22.52 11.23 36.69
C GLN A 554 -22.11 9.80 37.04
N VAL A 555 -20.80 9.52 37.02
CA VAL A 555 -20.24 8.21 37.40
C VAL A 555 -19.80 8.28 38.86
N GLU A 556 -20.40 7.46 39.72
CA GLU A 556 -20.02 7.37 41.14
C GLU A 556 -19.36 6.01 41.38
N VAL A 557 -18.07 6.01 41.73
CA VAL A 557 -17.30 4.79 42.04
C VAL A 557 -17.16 4.67 43.55
N ILE A 558 -17.67 3.58 44.13
CA ILE A 558 -17.57 3.31 45.56
C ILE A 558 -16.69 2.08 45.76
N LEU A 559 -15.48 2.33 46.28
CA LEU A 559 -14.52 1.28 46.61
C LEU A 559 -14.97 0.60 47.90
N SER A 560 -15.22 -0.70 47.87
CA SER A 560 -15.40 -1.50 49.07
C SER A 560 -14.04 -1.75 49.72
N GLY A 561 -13.87 -1.24 50.94
CA GLY A 561 -12.81 -1.64 51.85
C GLY A 561 -13.23 -2.86 52.66
#